data_AF-A0A434R251-F1
#
_entry.id   AF-A0A434R251-F1
#
_cell.length_a   1.000
_cell.length_b   1.000
_cell.length_c   1.000
_cell.angle_alpha   90.00
_cell.angle_beta   90.00
_cell.angle_gamma   90.00
#
_symmetry.space_group_name_H-M   'P 1'
#
loop_
_entity.id
_entity.type
_entity.pdbx_description
1 polymer ?
#
loop_
_entity_poly.entity_id
_entity_poly.type
_entity_poly.pdbx_seq_one_letter_code
_entity_poly.pdbx_strand_id
1 'polypeptide(L)'
;MARSDLLISLVRAGATGDREMLKSTAEALVAEERAQNHHIVADRLERALSAVPVTPPALTATNSLAGAGKDAILEIEPRTQMSQLLLPLPAQEGGRQLIEEHIRADVLRAHGYEPRHRILLSGPPGNGKTSFAEAVAEALGLPFYMVRY
;
A
#
# COMPACT_ATOMS: atom_id res chain seq x y z
N MET A 1 -18.58 -35.10 -1.50
CA MET A 1 -18.85 -34.26 -0.31
C MET A 1 -17.66 -33.36 0.03
N ALA A 2 -16.40 -33.82 -0.08
CA ALA A 2 -15.20 -33.01 0.21
C ALA A 2 -15.10 -31.68 -0.58
N ARG A 3 -15.53 -31.65 -1.85
CA ARG A 3 -15.42 -30.48 -2.72
C ARG A 3 -16.19 -29.24 -2.24
N SER A 4 -17.35 -29.41 -1.60
CA SER A 4 -18.10 -28.28 -1.04
C SER A 4 -17.40 -27.68 0.19
N ASP A 5 -16.79 -28.53 1.01
CA ASP A 5 -16.11 -28.09 2.23
C ASP A 5 -14.83 -27.31 1.88
N LEU A 6 -14.09 -27.76 0.86
CA LEU A 6 -12.91 -27.06 0.33
C LEU A 6 -13.26 -25.71 -0.30
N LEU A 7 -14.40 -25.59 -0.99
CA LEU A 7 -14.86 -24.31 -1.53
C LEU A 7 -15.27 -23.34 -0.41
N ILE A 8 -15.95 -23.84 0.63
CA ILE A 8 -16.36 -23.03 1.79
C ILE A 8 -15.13 -22.57 2.57
N SER A 9 -14.13 -23.44 2.80
CA SER A 9 -12.90 -23.06 3.49
C SER A 9 -12.05 -22.09 2.68
N LEU A 10 -12.01 -22.21 1.34
CA LEU A 10 -11.31 -21.28 0.46
C LEU A 10 -11.92 -19.87 0.52
N VAL A 11 -13.26 -19.77 0.45
CA VAL A 11 -13.97 -18.49 0.57
C VAL A 11 -13.78 -17.88 1.96
N ARG A 12 -13.81 -18.71 3.02
CA ARG A 12 -13.55 -18.26 4.39
C ARG A 12 -12.12 -17.74 4.55
N ALA A 13 -11.11 -18.46 4.03
CA ALA A 13 -9.71 -18.05 4.09
C ALA A 13 -9.46 -16.75 3.30
N GLY A 14 -10.16 -16.58 2.17
CA GLY A 14 -10.18 -15.32 1.41
C GLY A 14 -10.80 -14.16 2.21
N ALA A 15 -11.89 -14.41 2.94
CA ALA A 15 -12.56 -13.40 3.76
C ALA A 15 -11.77 -13.02 5.03
N THR A 16 -11.03 -13.97 5.63
CA THR A 16 -10.21 -13.74 6.82
C THR A 16 -8.79 -13.25 6.51
N GLY A 17 -8.38 -13.28 5.24
CA GLY A 17 -7.04 -12.87 4.80
C GLY A 17 -5.93 -13.83 5.21
N ASP A 18 -6.27 -15.05 5.63
CA ASP A 18 -5.33 -16.09 6.03
C ASP A 18 -4.73 -16.78 4.81
N ARG A 19 -3.53 -16.34 4.44
CA ARG A 19 -2.85 -16.72 3.18
C ARG A 19 -2.37 -18.17 3.19
N GLU A 20 -2.01 -18.70 4.35
CA GLU A 20 -1.48 -20.06 4.48
C GLU A 20 -2.61 -21.09 4.34
N MET A 21 -3.75 -20.80 4.98
CA MET A 21 -4.97 -21.58 4.81
C MET A 21 -5.55 -21.47 3.39
N LEU A 22 -5.49 -20.28 2.77
CA LEU A 22 -5.95 -20.08 1.40
C LEU A 22 -5.12 -20.90 0.41
N LYS A 23 -3.78 -20.83 0.51
CA LYS A 23 -2.88 -21.54 -0.40
C LYS A 23 -3.01 -23.06 -0.26
N SER A 24 -2.99 -23.58 0.98
CA SER A 24 -3.10 -25.03 1.23
C SER A 24 -4.46 -25.59 0.77
N THR A 25 -5.55 -24.86 1.01
CA THR A 25 -6.89 -25.27 0.56
C THR A 25 -7.00 -25.22 -0.97
N ALA A 26 -6.43 -24.21 -1.62
CA ALA A 26 -6.46 -24.09 -3.07
C ALA A 26 -5.60 -25.17 -3.74
N GLU A 27 -4.45 -25.53 -3.18
CA GLU A 27 -3.63 -26.66 -3.63
C GLU A 27 -4.35 -27.99 -3.48
N ALA A 28 -5.06 -28.20 -2.36
CA ALA A 28 -5.90 -29.38 -2.16
C ALA A 28 -7.01 -29.48 -3.22
N LEU A 29 -7.65 -28.36 -3.55
CA LEU A 29 -8.65 -28.30 -4.62
C LEU A 29 -8.06 -28.62 -5.99
N VAL A 30 -6.87 -28.09 -6.31
CA VAL A 30 -6.16 -28.40 -7.57
C VAL A 30 -5.79 -29.88 -7.66
N ALA A 31 -5.30 -30.47 -6.56
CA ALA A 31 -4.98 -31.89 -6.49
C ALA A 31 -6.23 -32.77 -6.71
N GLU A 32 -7.36 -32.38 -6.14
CA GLU A 32 -8.62 -33.12 -6.31
C GLU A 32 -9.18 -33.00 -7.74
N GLU A 33 -9.09 -31.82 -8.38
CA GLU A 33 -9.46 -31.68 -9.79
C GLU A 33 -8.57 -32.48 -10.74
N ARG A 34 -7.28 -32.60 -10.42
CA ARG A 34 -6.35 -33.48 -11.17
C ARG A 34 -6.71 -34.95 -11.01
N ALA A 35 -7.11 -35.38 -9.81
CA ALA A 35 -7.56 -36.75 -9.57
C ALA A 35 -8.86 -37.09 -10.31
N GLN A 36 -9.72 -36.09 -10.56
CA GLN A 36 -10.95 -36.24 -11.36
C GLN A 36 -10.73 -36.01 -12.87
N ASN A 37 -9.47 -35.97 -13.35
CA ASN A 37 -9.06 -35.72 -14.74
C ASN A 37 -9.49 -34.34 -15.31
N HIS A 38 -9.82 -33.37 -14.46
CA HIS A 38 -10.15 -31.99 -14.88
C HIS A 38 -8.88 -31.11 -14.97
N HIS A 39 -7.96 -31.46 -15.87
CA HIS A 39 -6.67 -30.78 -16.00
C HIS A 39 -6.79 -29.32 -16.43
N ILE A 40 -7.77 -28.98 -17.29
CA ILE A 40 -7.99 -27.60 -17.76
C ILE A 40 -8.40 -26.68 -16.60
N VAL A 41 -9.20 -27.19 -15.66
CA VAL A 41 -9.67 -26.42 -14.51
C VAL A 41 -8.54 -26.26 -13.49
N ALA A 42 -7.78 -27.33 -13.24
CA ALA A 42 -6.61 -27.31 -12.38
C ALA A 42 -5.57 -26.27 -12.84
N ASP A 43 -5.24 -26.24 -14.14
CA ASP A 43 -4.27 -25.30 -14.69
C ASP A 43 -4.78 -23.85 -14.66
N ARG A 44 -6.09 -23.64 -14.83
CA ARG A 44 -6.71 -22.31 -14.67
C ARG A 44 -6.67 -21.83 -13.23
N LEU A 45 -6.91 -22.71 -12.25
CA LEU A 45 -6.83 -22.39 -10.83
C LEU A 45 -5.40 -22.05 -10.39
N GLU A 46 -4.41 -22.82 -10.85
CA GLU A 46 -2.99 -22.56 -10.57
C GLU A 46 -2.50 -21.25 -11.20
N ARG A 47 -2.95 -20.95 -12.43
CA ARG A 47 -2.72 -19.64 -13.05
C ARG A 47 -3.42 -18.52 -12.28
N ALA A 48 -4.64 -18.72 -11.79
CA ALA A 48 -5.31 -17.70 -10.99
C ALA A 48 -4.57 -17.44 -9.66
N LEU A 49 -4.09 -18.48 -8.98
CA LEU A 49 -3.29 -18.33 -7.74
C LEU A 49 -1.96 -17.61 -7.98
N SER A 50 -1.32 -17.83 -9.12
CA SER A 50 -0.04 -17.19 -9.47
C SER A 50 -0.20 -15.80 -10.11
N ALA A 51 -1.31 -15.56 -10.79
CA ALA A 51 -1.60 -14.32 -11.51
C ALA A 51 -2.38 -13.29 -10.69
N VAL A 52 -2.93 -13.64 -9.52
CA VAL A 52 -3.39 -12.65 -8.54
C VAL A 52 -2.17 -11.85 -8.11
N PRO A 53 -1.98 -10.62 -8.64
CA PRO A 53 -0.88 -9.79 -8.23
C PRO A 53 -1.09 -9.53 -6.75
N VAL A 54 -0.01 -9.57 -6.00
CA VAL A 54 0.08 -9.11 -4.61
C VAL A 54 -0.29 -7.62 -4.62
N THR A 55 -1.58 -7.34 -4.65
CA THR A 55 -2.08 -6.01 -4.35
C THR A 55 -1.86 -5.93 -2.85
N PRO A 56 -0.95 -5.06 -2.36
CA PRO A 56 -0.93 -4.78 -0.93
C PRO A 56 -2.38 -4.43 -0.55
N PRO A 57 -2.87 -4.94 0.60
CA PRO A 57 -4.26 -4.76 0.97
C PRO A 57 -4.63 -3.30 0.76
N ALA A 58 -5.75 -3.06 0.06
CA ALA A 58 -6.33 -1.73 -0.01
C ALA A 58 -6.34 -1.16 1.41
N LEU A 59 -6.01 0.13 1.54
CA LEU A 59 -5.91 0.90 2.78
C LEU A 59 -7.28 1.03 3.50
N THR A 60 -8.09 -0.01 3.55
CA THR A 60 -9.21 -0.17 4.46
C THR A 60 -8.66 -0.54 5.83
N ALA A 61 -7.84 0.34 6.39
CA ALA A 61 -7.31 0.22 7.75
C ALA A 61 -8.38 0.61 8.76
N THR A 62 -9.37 -0.26 8.95
CA THR A 62 -10.16 -0.32 10.18
C THR A 62 -10.09 -1.73 10.75
N ASN A 63 -8.87 -2.24 10.93
CA ASN A 63 -8.63 -3.26 11.92
C ASN A 63 -7.67 -2.67 12.94
N SER A 64 -8.25 -2.25 14.06
CA SER A 64 -7.59 -1.78 15.25
C SER A 64 -6.44 -2.73 15.62
N LEU A 65 -5.20 -2.30 15.37
CA LEU A 65 -4.01 -2.96 15.91
C LEU A 65 -4.01 -2.84 17.44
N ALA A 66 -4.71 -3.73 18.12
CA ALA A 66 -4.62 -3.91 19.56
C ALA A 66 -3.43 -4.85 19.83
N GLY A 67 -2.26 -4.29 20.14
CA GLY A 67 -1.12 -5.07 20.63
C GLY A 67 0.22 -4.54 20.13
N ALA A 68 0.92 -3.83 21.02
CA ALA A 68 2.37 -3.56 21.03
C ALA A 68 3.02 -2.73 19.89
N GLY A 69 2.42 -2.60 18.70
CA GLY A 69 3.04 -1.89 17.56
C GLY A 69 2.52 -0.49 17.27
N LYS A 70 1.39 -0.07 17.87
CA LYS A 70 0.77 1.24 17.60
C LYS A 70 1.58 2.43 18.11
N ASP A 71 2.42 2.26 19.12
CA ASP A 71 3.22 3.37 19.65
C ASP A 71 4.38 3.78 18.72
N ALA A 72 4.69 2.97 17.70
CA ALA A 72 5.76 3.26 16.75
C ALA A 72 5.32 4.18 15.60
N ILE A 73 4.03 4.23 15.24
CA ILE A 73 3.52 5.03 14.13
C ILE A 73 2.53 6.06 14.67
N LEU A 74 2.94 7.33 14.62
CA LEU A 74 2.09 8.45 15.00
C LEU A 74 1.43 9.03 13.76
N GLU A 75 0.10 9.01 13.73
CA GLU A 75 -0.69 9.78 12.77
C GLU A 75 -0.83 11.22 13.26
N ILE A 76 -0.49 12.16 12.39
CA ILE A 76 -0.50 13.59 12.66
C ILE A 76 -1.39 14.22 11.58
N GLU A 77 -2.33 15.05 12.00
CA GLU A 77 -3.07 15.91 11.07
C GLU A 77 -2.12 17.01 10.57
N PRO A 78 -1.81 17.06 9.26
CA PRO A 78 -0.92 18.07 8.74
C PRO A 78 -1.62 19.43 8.72
N ARG A 79 -1.02 20.44 9.35
CA ARG A 79 -1.59 21.79 9.45
C ARG A 79 -0.64 22.86 8.94
N THR A 80 0.63 22.53 8.83
CA THR A 80 1.67 23.43 8.34
C THR A 80 1.52 23.61 6.83
N GLN A 81 1.44 24.86 6.36
CA GLN A 81 1.41 25.15 4.93
C GLN A 81 2.81 25.45 4.39
N MET A 82 3.04 25.15 3.11
CA MET A 82 4.33 25.44 2.46
C MET A 82 4.69 26.94 2.48
N SER A 83 3.69 27.81 2.41
CA SER A 83 3.83 29.28 2.48
C SER A 83 4.28 29.79 3.86
N GLN A 84 4.06 29.00 4.92
CA GLN A 84 4.46 29.34 6.29
C GLN A 84 5.93 28.98 6.56
N LEU A 85 6.58 28.24 5.67
CA LEU A 85 7.97 27.83 5.81
C LEU A 85 8.89 28.86 5.15
N LEU A 86 9.89 29.31 5.91
CA LEU A 86 10.99 30.11 5.37
C LEU A 86 12.02 29.17 4.73
N LEU A 87 11.91 28.98 3.41
CA LEU A 87 12.72 28.04 2.65
C LEU A 87 13.66 28.78 1.67
N PRO A 88 14.90 28.30 1.48
CA PRO A 88 15.71 28.69 0.34
C PRO A 88 15.04 28.35 -0.99
N LEU A 89 15.30 29.14 -2.04
CA LEU A 89 14.72 28.95 -3.37
C LEU A 89 14.78 27.49 -3.88
N PRO A 90 15.90 26.76 -3.79
CA PRO A 90 15.96 25.38 -4.29
C PRO A 90 14.99 24.43 -3.56
N ALA A 91 14.81 24.60 -2.25
CA ALA A 91 13.91 23.77 -1.47
C ALA A 91 12.44 24.10 -1.75
N GLN A 92 12.14 25.39 -1.90
CA GLN A 92 10.80 25.86 -2.26
C GLN A 92 10.38 25.36 -3.66
N GLU A 93 11.26 25.50 -4.65
CA GLU A 93 11.00 25.01 -6.01
C GLU A 93 10.87 23.49 -6.05
N GLY A 94 11.75 22.77 -5.35
CA GLY A 94 11.66 21.30 -5.25
C GLY A 94 10.35 20.83 -4.63
N GLY A 95 9.89 21.49 -3.57
CA GLY A 95 8.59 21.20 -2.95
C GLY A 95 7.42 21.49 -3.88
N ARG A 96 7.45 22.65 -4.56
CA ARG A 96 6.41 23.03 -5.53
C ARG A 96 6.32 22.03 -6.68
N GLN A 97 7.46 21.64 -7.25
CA GLN A 97 7.52 20.64 -8.33
C GLN A 97 6.96 19.30 -7.87
N LEU A 98 7.35 18.82 -6.69
CA LEU A 98 6.85 17.57 -6.14
C LEU A 98 5.32 17.56 -6.00
N ILE A 99 4.77 18.65 -5.47
CA ILE A 99 3.32 18.80 -5.29
C ILE A 99 2.63 18.79 -6.66
N GLU A 100 3.15 19.54 -7.63
CA GLU A 100 2.61 19.60 -8.99
C GLU A 100 2.67 18.24 -9.70
N GLU A 101 3.76 17.48 -9.52
CA GLU A 101 3.90 16.12 -10.03
C GLU A 101 2.79 15.19 -9.52
N HIS A 102 2.40 15.30 -8.25
CA HIS A 102 1.36 14.44 -7.67
C HIS A 102 -0.05 14.90 -8.05
N ILE A 103 -0.29 16.21 -8.13
CA ILE A 103 -1.57 16.76 -8.58
C ILE A 103 -1.85 16.37 -10.05
N ARG A 104 -0.81 16.34 -10.89
CA ARG A 104 -0.89 15.99 -12.32
C ARG A 104 -0.34 14.60 -12.63
N ALA A 105 -0.52 13.67 -11.70
CA ALA A 105 -0.01 12.30 -11.85
C ALA A 105 -0.63 11.56 -13.05
N ASP A 106 -1.87 11.88 -13.40
CA ASP A 106 -2.57 11.39 -14.59
C ASP A 106 -1.86 11.79 -15.89
N VAL A 107 -1.47 13.06 -16.01
CA VAL A 107 -0.73 13.58 -17.17
C VAL A 107 0.65 12.93 -17.27
N LEU A 108 1.37 12.81 -16.15
CA LEU A 108 2.67 12.14 -16.11
C LEU A 108 2.57 10.69 -16.59
N ARG A 109 1.58 9.94 -16.07
CA ARG A 109 1.36 8.54 -16.44
C ARG A 109 0.94 8.37 -17.89
N ALA A 110 0.15 9.29 -18.43
CA ALA A 110 -0.22 9.30 -19.86
C ALA A 110 1.02 9.41 -20.78
N HIS A 111 2.08 10.05 -20.29
CA HIS A 111 3.36 10.17 -20.99
C HIS A 111 4.41 9.11 -20.57
N GLY A 112 4.03 8.11 -19.77
CA GLY A 112 4.92 7.03 -19.34
C GLY A 112 5.88 7.40 -18.20
N TYR A 113 5.61 8.51 -17.48
CA TYR A 113 6.37 8.93 -16.31
C TYR A 113 5.59 8.66 -15.03
N GLU A 114 6.30 8.41 -13.93
CA GLU A 114 5.70 8.26 -12.59
C GLU A 114 6.17 9.41 -11.68
N PRO A 115 5.29 10.00 -10.86
CA PRO A 115 5.69 10.99 -9.85
C PRO A 115 6.74 10.45 -8.87
N ARG A 116 7.54 11.36 -8.29
CA ARG A 116 8.56 10.98 -7.30
C ARG A 116 7.93 10.44 -6.01
N HIS A 117 8.11 9.16 -5.74
CA HIS A 117 7.52 8.49 -4.56
C HIS A 117 8.47 8.45 -3.34
N ARG A 118 9.73 8.89 -3.46
CA ARG A 118 10.72 8.88 -2.37
C ARG A 118 11.61 10.12 -2.41
N ILE A 119 11.81 10.72 -1.24
CA ILE A 119 12.57 11.97 -1.07
C ILE A 119 13.41 11.87 0.19
N LEU A 120 14.62 12.39 0.13
CA LEU A 120 15.53 12.50 1.27
C LEU A 120 15.78 13.98 1.58
N LEU A 121 15.48 14.41 2.81
CA LEU A 121 15.71 15.77 3.28
C LEU A 121 17.01 15.85 4.11
N SER A 122 18.12 16.26 3.49
CA SER A 122 19.43 16.35 4.14
C SER A 122 19.71 17.74 4.75
N GLY A 123 20.60 17.81 5.74
CA GLY A 123 20.95 19.03 6.51
C GLY A 123 20.94 18.85 8.04
N PRO A 124 21.43 19.83 8.81
CA PRO A 124 21.53 19.74 10.28
C PRO A 124 20.17 19.59 10.98
N PRO A 125 20.13 19.13 12.25
CA PRO A 125 18.91 19.10 13.04
C PRO A 125 18.33 20.51 13.22
N GLY A 126 17.01 20.64 13.27
CA GLY A 126 16.33 21.93 13.48
C GLY A 126 16.03 22.78 12.25
N ASN A 127 16.42 22.36 11.03
CA ASN A 127 16.17 23.10 9.78
C ASN A 127 14.78 22.85 9.15
N GLY A 128 13.78 22.45 9.95
CA GLY A 128 12.40 22.31 9.45
C GLY A 128 12.13 21.16 8.47
N LYS A 129 12.96 20.11 8.44
CA LYS A 129 12.74 18.93 7.55
C LYS A 129 11.38 18.29 7.78
N THR A 130 11.03 18.07 9.04
CA THR A 130 9.75 17.49 9.44
C THR A 130 8.60 18.41 9.06
N SER A 131 8.77 19.73 9.27
CA SER A 131 7.78 20.74 8.87
C SER A 131 7.60 20.81 7.36
N PHE A 132 8.67 20.65 6.58
CA PHE A 132 8.58 20.53 5.12
C PHE A 132 7.81 19.29 4.68
N ALA A 133 8.09 18.13 5.29
CA ALA A 133 7.38 16.91 5.00
C ALA A 133 5.88 17.01 5.35
N GLU A 134 5.55 17.63 6.49
CA GLU A 134 4.18 17.92 6.89
C GLU A 134 3.50 18.88 5.90
N ALA A 135 4.18 19.93 5.45
CA ALA A 135 3.65 20.88 4.48
C ALA A 135 3.38 20.27 3.10
N VAL A 136 4.18 19.29 2.67
CA VAL A 136 3.88 18.50 1.46
C VAL A 136 2.63 17.66 1.66
N ALA A 137 2.47 17.02 2.82
CA ALA A 137 1.29 16.22 3.14
C ALA A 137 0.02 17.07 3.18
N GLU A 138 0.09 18.26 3.81
CA GLU A 138 -1.00 19.25 3.84
C GLU A 138 -1.41 19.65 2.42
N ALA A 139 -0.46 20.04 1.58
CA ALA A 139 -0.73 20.50 0.21
C ALA A 139 -1.35 19.41 -0.68
N LEU A 140 -1.07 18.13 -0.41
CA LEU A 140 -1.63 17.00 -1.13
C LEU A 140 -2.91 16.44 -0.49
N GLY A 141 -3.33 16.95 0.68
CA GLY A 141 -4.45 16.41 1.43
C GLY A 141 -4.25 14.96 1.89
N LEU A 142 -3.02 14.59 2.19
CA LEU A 142 -2.64 13.22 2.58
C LEU A 142 -2.42 13.13 4.11
N PRO A 143 -2.73 11.98 4.74
CA PRO A 143 -2.36 11.76 6.13
C PRO A 143 -0.85 11.80 6.32
N PHE A 144 -0.39 12.38 7.44
CA PHE A 144 1.03 12.48 7.77
C PHE A 144 1.38 11.48 8.88
N TYR A 145 2.26 10.53 8.59
CA TYR A 145 2.70 9.52 9.55
C TYR A 145 4.16 9.73 9.96
N MET A 146 4.43 9.67 11.26
CA MET A 146 5.78 9.73 11.83
C MET A 146 6.11 8.42 12.50
N VAL A 147 7.20 7.77 12.08
CA VAL A 147 7.66 6.52 12.68
C VAL A 147 8.75 6.80 13.70
N ARG A 148 8.58 6.28 14.92
CA ARG A 148 9.58 6.30 16.00
C ARG A 148 10.21 4.91 16.12
N TYR A 149 11.53 4.89 16.29
CA TYR A 149 12.34 3.69 16.47
C TYR A 149 12.87 3.59 17.91
#